data_AF-A0A497PDT6-F1
#
_entry.id   AF-A0A497PDT6-F1
#
_cell.length_a   1.000
_cell.length_b   1.000
_cell.length_c   1.000
_cell.angle_alpha   90.00
_cell.angle_beta   90.00
_cell.angle_gamma   90.00
#
_symmetry.space_group_name_H-M   'P 1'
#
loop_
_entity.id
_entity.type
_entity.pdbx_description
1 polymer ?
#
loop_
_entity_poly.entity_id
_entity_poly.type
_entity_poly.pdbx_seq_one_letter_code
_entity_poly.pdbx_strand_id
1 'polypeptide(L)'
;MNMSPRPQPLTGRFETETVRYLVGDLGLHILLLIDQGCTSDAEIMKFSTVTATCLDVKIPLLKTLGLVRESSSGYEVTSEGLQVLREIYGW
;
A
#
# COMPACT_ATOMS: atom_id res chain seq x y z
N MET A 1 12.88 -20.48 -18.97
CA MET A 1 12.04 -19.91 -17.90
C MET A 1 12.50 -18.47 -17.71
N ASN A 2 11.71 -17.49 -18.15
CA ASN A 2 12.07 -16.08 -18.06
C ASN A 2 11.51 -15.55 -16.74
N MET A 3 12.35 -15.42 -15.71
CA MET A 3 11.96 -14.79 -14.45
C MET A 3 12.01 -13.28 -14.65
N SER A 4 10.84 -12.65 -14.77
CA SER A 4 10.73 -11.20 -14.72
C SER A 4 11.39 -10.70 -13.42
N PRO A 5 12.26 -9.67 -13.46
CA PRO A 5 12.87 -9.12 -12.25
C PRO A 5 11.78 -8.65 -11.30
N ARG A 6 11.86 -9.03 -10.01
CA ARG A 6 10.97 -8.47 -9.00
C ARG A 6 11.21 -6.96 -8.95
N PRO A 7 10.15 -6.13 -8.96
CA PRO A 7 10.31 -4.69 -8.80
C PRO A 7 11.07 -4.43 -7.49
N GLN A 8 12.20 -3.75 -7.59
CA GLN A 8 12.93 -3.28 -6.43
C GLN A 8 12.24 -2.02 -5.91
N PRO A 9 12.12 -1.82 -4.58
CA PRO A 9 11.58 -0.58 -4.04
C PRO A 9 12.40 0.59 -4.55
N LEU A 10 11.74 1.71 -4.86
CA LEU A 10 12.47 2.93 -5.19
C LEU A 10 13.25 3.37 -3.95
N THR A 11 14.57 3.52 -4.08
CA THR A 11 15.43 3.93 -2.97
C THR A 11 15.36 5.44 -2.79
N GLY A 12 14.60 5.90 -1.81
CA GLY A 12 14.49 7.32 -1.44
C GLY A 12 13.20 7.59 -0.66
N ARG A 13 13.23 8.53 0.29
CA ARG A 13 12.02 8.99 0.96
C ARG A 13 11.27 9.94 0.01
N PHE A 14 10.04 9.60 -0.32
CA PHE A 14 9.16 10.49 -1.09
C PHE A 14 8.50 11.50 -0.16
N GLU A 15 8.28 12.72 -0.65
CA GLU A 15 7.41 13.68 0.03
C GLU A 15 5.97 13.17 0.04
N THR A 16 5.26 13.39 1.15
CA THR A 16 3.88 12.88 1.34
C THR A 16 2.92 13.36 0.26
N GLU A 17 3.10 14.58 -0.25
CA GLU A 17 2.28 15.10 -1.34
C GLU A 17 2.53 14.35 -2.65
N THR A 18 3.79 13.96 -2.91
CA THR A 18 4.15 13.09 -4.04
C THR A 18 3.52 11.70 -3.88
N VAL A 19 3.59 11.13 -2.67
CA VAL A 19 2.95 9.84 -2.37
C VAL A 19 1.45 9.93 -2.64
N ARG A 20 0.77 10.96 -2.11
CA ARG A 20 -0.66 11.20 -2.31
C ARG A 20 -1.01 11.29 -3.80
N TYR A 21 -0.22 12.01 -4.58
CA TYR A 21 -0.41 12.12 -6.04
C TYR A 21 -0.27 10.77 -6.76
N LEU A 22 0.73 9.97 -6.40
CA LEU A 22 1.00 8.68 -7.04
C LEU A 22 -0.03 7.61 -6.69
N VAL A 23 -0.41 7.50 -5.41
CA VAL A 23 -1.30 6.43 -4.93
C VAL A 23 -2.77 6.80 -5.11
N GLY A 24 -3.10 8.10 -5.07
CA GLY A 24 -4.47 8.62 -5.09
C GLY A 24 -5.30 8.18 -3.89
N ASP A 25 -6.53 8.69 -3.80
CA ASP A 25 -7.40 8.44 -2.63
C ASP A 25 -7.68 6.94 -2.42
N LEU A 26 -7.81 6.17 -3.50
CA LEU A 26 -8.00 4.72 -3.42
C LEU A 26 -6.79 4.01 -2.80
N GLY A 27 -5.57 4.43 -3.16
CA GLY A 27 -4.36 3.85 -2.59
C GLY A 27 -4.19 4.20 -1.11
N LEU A 28 -4.52 5.43 -0.73
CA LEU A 28 -4.56 5.84 0.69
C LEU A 28 -5.62 5.05 1.48
N HIS A 29 -6.79 4.83 0.89
CA HIS A 29 -7.85 4.05 1.51
C HIS A 29 -7.42 2.59 1.76
N ILE A 30 -6.78 1.96 0.77
CA ILE A 30 -6.23 0.61 0.92
C ILE A 30 -5.14 0.58 2.01
N LEU A 31 -4.23 1.56 2.02
CA LEU A 31 -3.19 1.67 3.04
C LEU A 31 -3.78 1.77 4.45
N LEU A 32 -4.84 2.57 4.61
CA LEU A 32 -5.57 2.71 5.87
C LEU A 32 -6.26 1.41 6.29
N LEU A 33 -6.87 0.66 5.37
CA LEU A 33 -7.49 -0.63 5.69
C LEU A 33 -6.46 -1.66 6.18
N ILE A 34 -5.25 -1.64 5.61
CA ILE A 34 -4.15 -2.50 6.05
C ILE A 34 -3.68 -2.09 7.45
N ASP A 35 -3.54 -0.79 7.73
CA ASP A 35 -3.24 -0.27 9.07
C ASP A 35 -4.31 -0.69 10.10
N GLN A 36 -5.56 -0.74 9.68
CA GLN A 36 -6.70 -1.20 10.48
C GLN A 36 -6.81 -2.73 10.62
N GLY A 37 -5.85 -3.48 10.06
CA GLY A 37 -5.71 -4.92 10.26
C GLY A 37 -6.18 -5.80 9.12
N CYS A 38 -6.53 -5.26 7.94
CA CYS A 38 -6.77 -6.08 6.75
C CYS A 38 -5.44 -6.60 6.19
N THR A 39 -5.19 -7.90 6.27
CA THR A 39 -3.90 -8.49 5.87
C THR A 39 -3.96 -9.20 4.52
N SER A 40 -5.11 -9.26 3.86
CA SER A 40 -5.26 -9.94 2.57
C SER A 40 -6.19 -9.20 1.61
N ASP A 41 -6.05 -9.47 0.31
CA ASP A 41 -6.96 -8.94 -0.72
C ASP A 41 -8.42 -9.29 -0.42
N ALA A 42 -8.68 -10.50 0.09
CA ALA A 42 -10.01 -10.96 0.45
C ALA A 42 -10.63 -10.09 1.55
N GLU A 43 -9.87 -9.71 2.56
CA GLU A 43 -10.34 -8.84 3.64
C GLU A 43 -10.54 -7.40 3.15
N ILE A 44 -9.60 -6.88 2.36
CA ILE A 44 -9.74 -5.53 1.77
C ILE A 44 -11.02 -5.47 0.92
N MET A 45 -11.28 -6.46 0.06
CA MET A 45 -12.50 -6.52 -0.74
C MET A 45 -13.76 -6.69 0.12
N LYS A 46 -13.68 -7.39 1.25
CA LYS A 46 -14.81 -7.61 2.16
C LYS A 46 -15.23 -6.32 2.88
N PHE A 47 -14.26 -5.48 3.25
CA PHE A 47 -14.49 -4.28 4.05
C PHE A 47 -14.50 -2.99 3.21
N SER A 48 -14.50 -3.10 1.89
CA SER A 48 -14.51 -1.94 0.99
C SER A 48 -15.29 -2.25 -0.29
N THR A 49 -15.36 -1.26 -1.19
CA THR A 49 -15.87 -1.43 -2.56
C THR A 49 -14.75 -1.67 -3.58
N VAL A 50 -13.51 -1.90 -3.11
CA VAL A 50 -12.34 -2.09 -3.98
C VAL A 50 -12.42 -3.45 -4.65
N THR A 51 -12.22 -3.48 -5.97
CA THR A 51 -12.23 -4.73 -6.76
C THR A 51 -10.87 -5.39 -6.76
N ALA A 52 -10.82 -6.71 -7.01
CA ALA A 52 -9.58 -7.45 -7.18
C ALA A 52 -8.64 -6.79 -8.21
N THR A 53 -9.18 -6.36 -9.36
CA THR A 53 -8.40 -5.69 -10.41
C THR A 53 -7.77 -4.37 -9.95
N CYS A 54 -8.43 -3.64 -9.03
CA CYS A 54 -7.80 -2.47 -8.41
C CYS A 54 -6.65 -2.86 -7.48
N LEU A 55 -6.81 -3.95 -6.70
CA LEU A 55 -5.77 -4.45 -5.79
C LEU A 55 -4.54 -4.96 -6.55
N ASP A 56 -4.74 -5.63 -7.69
CA ASP A 56 -3.67 -6.09 -8.59
C ASP A 56 -2.73 -4.96 -9.03
N VAL A 57 -3.21 -3.71 -9.03
CA VAL A 57 -2.41 -2.52 -9.35
C VAL A 57 -1.93 -1.81 -8.08
N LYS A 58 -2.82 -1.61 -7.11
CA LYS A 58 -2.54 -0.77 -5.94
C LYS A 58 -1.62 -1.45 -4.94
N ILE A 59 -1.76 -2.74 -4.67
CA ILE A 59 -0.88 -3.44 -3.72
C ILE A 59 0.57 -3.44 -4.22
N PRO A 60 0.89 -3.79 -5.48
CA PRO A 60 2.26 -3.68 -5.99
C PRO A 60 2.80 -2.25 -5.97
N LEU A 61 1.98 -1.24 -6.26
CA LEU A 61 2.39 0.17 -6.18
C LEU A 61 2.77 0.56 -4.74
N LEU A 62 1.92 0.24 -3.75
CA LEU A 62 2.19 0.53 -2.34
C LEU A 62 3.48 -0.18 -1.85
N LYS A 63 3.71 -1.41 -2.30
CA LYS A 63 4.97 -2.14 -2.04
C LYS A 63 6.17 -1.49 -2.70
N THR A 64 6.03 -1.04 -3.95
CA THR A 64 7.10 -0.36 -4.71
C THR A 64 7.52 0.96 -4.07
N LEU A 65 6.55 1.69 -3.49
CA LEU A 65 6.78 2.91 -2.73
C LEU A 65 7.26 2.66 -1.29
N GLY A 66 7.39 1.38 -0.87
CA GLY A 66 7.82 1.02 0.46
C GLY A 66 6.83 1.35 1.57
N LEU A 67 5.53 1.50 1.26
CA LEU A 67 4.47 1.83 2.22
C LEU A 67 3.83 0.59 2.84
N VAL A 68 3.88 -0.53 2.11
CA VAL A 68 3.37 -1.84 2.54
C VAL A 68 4.46 -2.88 2.29
N ARG A 69 4.56 -3.87 3.19
CA ARG A 69 5.38 -5.07 3.01
C ARG A 69 4.56 -6.34 3.17
N GLU A 70 5.11 -7.46 2.70
CA GLU A 70 4.61 -8.78 3.09
C GLU A 70 5.23 -9.22 4.40
N SER A 71 4.41 -9.88 5.22
CA SER A 71 4.74 -10.51 6.50
C SER A 71 4.22 -11.95 6.50
N SER A 72 4.50 -12.70 7.56
CA SER A 72 3.97 -14.07 7.73
C SER A 72 2.44 -14.12 7.82
N SER A 73 1.79 -13.01 8.20
CA SER A 73 0.33 -12.90 8.35
C SER A 73 -0.36 -12.19 7.18
N GLY A 74 0.37 -11.84 6.12
CA GLY A 74 -0.13 -11.08 4.97
C GLY A 74 0.46 -9.68 4.89
N TYR A 75 -0.33 -8.68 4.53
CA TYR A 75 0.13 -7.30 4.39
C TYR A 75 0.34 -6.61 5.73
N GLU A 76 1.34 -5.74 5.78
CA GLU A 76 1.65 -4.90 6.93
C GLU A 76 2.09 -3.52 6.44
N VAL A 77 1.64 -2.45 7.12
CA VAL A 77 2.08 -1.08 6.83
C VAL A 77 3.49 -0.86 7.39
N THR A 78 4.36 -0.23 6.61
CA THR A 78 5.73 0.09 7.06
C THR A 78 5.75 1.36 7.91
N SER A 79 6.89 1.66 8.53
CA SER A 79 7.11 2.93 9.22
C SER A 79 6.82 4.16 8.35
N GLU A 80 7.21 4.07 7.07
CA GLU A 80 7.00 5.09 6.05
C GLU A 80 5.52 5.23 5.70
N GLY A 81 4.80 4.11 5.54
CA GLY A 81 3.36 4.11 5.34
C GLY A 81 2.60 4.76 6.50
N LEU A 82 2.97 4.43 7.75
CA LEU A 82 2.38 5.04 8.95
C LEU A 82 2.66 6.55 9.02
N GLN A 83 3.85 6.98 8.62
CA GLN A 83 4.16 8.41 8.56
C GLN A 83 3.29 9.14 7.54
N VAL A 84 3.12 8.59 6.35
CA VAL A 84 2.22 9.16 5.32
C VAL A 84 0.79 9.26 5.85
N LEU A 85 0.27 8.21 6.50
CA LEU A 85 -1.07 8.24 7.10
C LEU A 85 -1.20 9.34 8.16
N ARG A 86 -0.20 9.49 9.05
CA ARG A 86 -0.19 10.56 10.07
C ARG A 86 -0.20 11.95 9.46
N GLU A 87 0.64 12.19 8.45
CA GLU A 87 0.75 13.50 7.81
C GLU A 87 -0.53 13.89 7.03
N ILE A 88 -1.26 12.90 6.49
CA ILE A 88 -2.49 13.14 5.72
C ILE A 88 -3.73 13.23 6.62
N TYR A 89 -3.86 12.33 7.60
CA TYR A 89 -5.07 12.20 8.43
C TYR A 89 -4.95 12.86 9.81
N GLY A 90 -3.77 13.32 10.22
CA GLY A 90 -3.57 14.15 11.41
C GLY A 90 -3.65 13.40 12.76
N TRP A 91 -3.13 12.17 12.83
CA TRP A 91 -3.12 11.35 14.05
C TRP A 91 -1.88 11.60 14.91
#